data_AF-A0A7C5JQP7-F1
#
_entry.id   AF-A0A7C5JQP7-F1
#
_cell.length_a   1.000
_cell.length_b   1.000
_cell.length_c   1.000
_cell.angle_alpha   90.00
_cell.angle_beta   90.00
_cell.angle_gamma   90.00
#
_symmetry.space_group_name_H-M   'P 1'
#
loop_
_entity.id
_entity.type
_entity.pdbx_description
1 polymer ?
#
loop_
_entity_poly.entity_id
_entity_poly.type
_entity_poly.pdbx_seq_one_letter_code
_entity_poly.pdbx_strand_id
1 'polypeptide(L)'
;MTSQKITKENVSQFKIGLALGSGSARGWAHIGVIRALQEEGIHVDYVAGTSIGAIVGAIFSSGEINTVEKWIEHLSWRQILSFVDVVVPRSGLID
;
A
#
# COMPACT_ATOMS: atom_id res chain seq x y z
N MET A 1 -19.18 22.49 -36.73
CA MET A 1 -19.33 23.16 -35.42
C MET A 1 -19.80 22.06 -34.46
N THR A 2 -19.06 21.57 -33.48
CA THR A 2 -17.96 22.15 -32.70
C THR A 2 -17.15 20.99 -32.12
N SER A 3 -15.84 20.99 -32.40
CA SER A 3 -14.87 20.09 -31.79
C SER A 3 -14.73 20.44 -30.31
N GLN A 4 -15.20 19.57 -29.41
CA GLN A 4 -14.99 19.69 -27.97
C GLN A 4 -13.49 19.41 -27.71
N LYS A 5 -12.69 20.48 -27.69
CA LYS A 5 -11.32 20.44 -27.17
C LYS A 5 -11.39 20.01 -25.71
N ILE A 6 -10.89 18.82 -25.40
CA ILE A 6 -10.62 18.39 -24.03
C ILE A 6 -9.48 19.27 -23.52
N THR A 7 -9.82 20.39 -22.89
CA THR A 7 -8.89 21.27 -22.18
C THR A 7 -8.51 20.63 -20.84
N LYS A 8 -7.24 20.79 -20.43
CA LYS A 8 -6.62 20.25 -19.20
C LYS A 8 -7.35 20.55 -17.88
N GLU A 9 -8.40 21.37 -17.88
CA GLU A 9 -9.16 21.78 -16.69
C GLU A 9 -10.07 20.67 -16.12
N ASN A 10 -10.51 19.71 -16.95
CA ASN A 10 -11.44 18.66 -16.51
C ASN A 10 -10.78 17.42 -15.87
N VAL A 11 -9.45 17.36 -15.81
CA VAL A 11 -8.73 16.24 -15.17
C VAL A 11 -8.82 16.33 -13.64
N SER A 12 -9.16 17.50 -13.10
CA SER A 12 -9.32 17.76 -11.65
C SER A 12 -10.58 17.17 -11.02
N GLN A 13 -11.47 16.53 -11.80
CA GLN A 13 -12.79 16.13 -11.32
C GLN A 13 -12.88 14.66 -10.86
N PHE A 14 -11.90 13.81 -11.20
CA PHE A 14 -11.94 12.40 -10.84
C PHE A 14 -11.16 12.15 -9.56
N LYS A 15 -11.87 11.66 -8.54
CA LYS A 15 -11.25 11.17 -7.31
C LYS A 15 -10.61 9.81 -7.54
N ILE A 16 -9.41 9.61 -7.02
CA ILE A 16 -8.63 8.39 -7.17
C ILE A 16 -8.69 7.60 -5.87
N GLY A 17 -9.13 6.34 -5.97
CA GLY A 17 -9.11 5.37 -4.87
C GLY A 17 -7.98 4.36 -5.05
N LEU A 18 -7.24 4.08 -3.98
CA LEU A 18 -6.18 3.08 -3.91
C LEU A 18 -6.61 1.88 -3.06
N ALA A 19 -6.61 0.69 -3.64
CA ALA A 19 -6.92 -0.56 -2.94
C ALA A 19 -5.64 -1.38 -2.68
N LEU A 20 -5.34 -1.64 -1.41
CA LEU A 20 -4.13 -2.33 -0.94
C LEU A 20 -4.47 -3.75 -0.45
N GLY A 21 -4.03 -4.76 -1.21
CA GLY A 21 -4.23 -6.17 -0.86
C GLY A 21 -3.41 -6.64 0.36
N SER A 22 -3.70 -7.84 0.84
CA SER A 22 -2.83 -8.54 1.80
C SER A 22 -1.56 -9.07 1.11
N GLY A 23 -0.56 -9.49 1.87
CA GLY A 23 0.72 -9.99 1.32
C GLY A 23 1.79 -10.35 2.33
N SER A 24 1.43 -10.44 3.62
CA SER A 24 2.33 -10.69 4.75
C SER A 24 3.58 -9.79 4.67
N ALA A 25 4.77 -10.36 4.91
CA ALA A 25 6.07 -9.72 4.74
C ALA A 25 6.27 -8.94 3.42
N ARG A 26 5.73 -9.45 2.30
CA ARG A 26 5.90 -8.81 0.97
C ARG A 26 4.97 -7.61 0.78
N GLY A 27 3.95 -7.47 1.62
CA GLY A 27 3.01 -6.34 1.56
C GLY A 27 3.63 -4.98 1.85
N TRP A 28 4.83 -4.92 2.43
CA TRP A 28 5.57 -3.67 2.58
C TRP A 28 5.91 -2.99 1.24
N ALA A 29 5.91 -3.75 0.13
CA ALA A 29 6.06 -3.19 -1.22
C ALA A 29 4.99 -2.16 -1.59
N HIS A 30 3.84 -2.16 -0.91
CA HIS A 30 2.80 -1.13 -1.07
C HIS A 30 3.32 0.29 -0.82
N ILE A 31 4.32 0.47 0.05
CA ILE A 31 4.93 1.78 0.30
C ILE A 31 5.63 2.29 -0.98
N GLY A 32 6.38 1.43 -1.66
CA GLY A 32 7.04 1.77 -2.92
C GLY A 32 6.04 2.10 -4.05
N VAL A 33 4.90 1.40 -4.10
CA VAL A 33 3.82 1.73 -5.03
C VAL A 33 3.29 3.14 -4.76
N ILE A 34 3.02 3.47 -3.50
CA ILE A 34 2.54 4.81 -3.13
C ILE A 34 3.57 5.88 -3.48
N ARG A 35 4.87 5.62 -3.29
CA ARG A 35 5.94 6.54 -3.70
C ARG A 35 5.95 6.81 -5.20
N ALA A 36 5.91 5.75 -6.00
CA ALA A 36 5.88 5.88 -7.45
C ALA A 36 4.66 6.70 -7.91
N LEU A 37 3.48 6.51 -7.28
CA LEU A 37 2.30 7.32 -7.54
C LEU A 37 2.52 8.80 -7.18
N GLN A 38 3.12 9.09 -6.02
CA GLN A 38 3.42 10.46 -5.59
C GLN A 38 4.43 11.16 -6.49
N GLU A 39 5.48 10.44 -6.93
CA GLU A 39 6.50 10.95 -7.85
C GLU A 39 5.92 11.34 -9.21
N GLU A 40 4.94 10.58 -9.69
CA GLU A 40 4.18 10.88 -10.91
C GLU A 40 3.09 11.94 -10.71
N GLY A 41 2.99 12.54 -9.51
CA GLY A 41 1.99 13.57 -9.19
C GLY A 41 0.56 13.04 -9.09
N ILE A 42 0.37 11.73 -8.92
CA ILE A 42 -0.95 11.11 -8.76
C ILE A 42 -1.41 11.28 -7.31
N HIS A 43 -2.44 12.09 -7.11
CA HIS A 43 -3.06 12.29 -5.80
C HIS A 43 -4.10 11.20 -5.52
N VAL A 44 -3.97 10.51 -4.38
CA VAL A 44 -4.91 9.48 -3.93
C VAL A 44 -5.85 10.09 -2.89
N ASP A 45 -7.14 10.16 -3.21
CA ASP A 45 -8.19 10.72 -2.34
C ASP A 45 -8.71 9.71 -1.31
N TYR A 46 -8.74 8.43 -1.67
CA TYR A 46 -9.28 7.36 -0.83
C TYR A 46 -8.33 6.17 -0.80
N VAL A 47 -8.23 5.52 0.36
CA VAL A 47 -7.49 4.27 0.51
C VAL A 47 -8.35 3.22 1.20
N ALA A 48 -8.28 1.99 0.71
CA ALA A 48 -8.85 0.81 1.35
C ALA A 48 -7.77 -0.27 1.42
N GLY A 49 -7.72 -1.04 2.50
CA GLY A 49 -6.69 -2.06 2.65
C GLY A 49 -7.13 -3.27 3.48
N THR A 50 -6.47 -4.40 3.27
CA THR A 50 -6.68 -5.65 4.03
C THR A 50 -5.36 -6.13 4.66
N SER A 51 -5.38 -6.50 5.95
CA SER A 51 -4.20 -6.97 6.69
C SER A 51 -3.05 -5.94 6.60
N ILE A 52 -1.87 -6.33 6.10
CA ILE A 52 -0.74 -5.42 5.89
C ILE A 52 -1.09 -4.21 5.00
N GLY A 53 -1.97 -4.39 4.01
CA GLY A 53 -2.46 -3.29 3.17
C GLY A 53 -3.30 -2.28 3.96
N ALA A 54 -4.03 -2.72 5.00
CA ALA A 54 -4.78 -1.81 5.88
C ALA A 54 -3.82 -0.97 6.74
N ILE A 55 -2.75 -1.59 7.25
CA ILE A 55 -1.72 -0.90 8.04
C ILE A 55 -1.01 0.15 7.18
N VAL A 56 -0.52 -0.23 6.00
CA VAL A 56 0.13 0.70 5.06
C VAL A 56 -0.84 1.82 4.64
N GLY A 57 -2.11 1.49 4.38
CA GLY A 57 -3.13 2.49 4.07
C GLY A 57 -3.36 3.49 5.20
N ALA A 58 -3.44 3.03 6.45
CA ALA A 58 -3.60 3.90 7.61
C ALA A 58 -2.39 4.84 7.80
N ILE A 59 -1.17 4.33 7.64
CA ILE A 59 0.07 5.11 7.70
C ILE A 59 0.13 6.17 6.59
N PHE A 60 -0.29 5.79 5.38
CA PHE A 60 -0.39 6.72 4.27
C PHE A 60 -1.38 7.84 4.57
N SER A 61 -2.58 7.50 5.05
CA SER A 61 -3.60 8.49 5.42
C SER A 61 -3.20 9.38 6.60
N SER A 62 -2.31 8.92 7.49
CA SER A 62 -1.81 9.72 8.61
C SER A 62 -0.65 10.65 8.23
N GLY A 63 -0.12 10.57 7.00
CA GLY A 63 1.03 11.36 6.56
C GLY A 63 2.39 10.84 7.05
N GLU A 64 2.43 9.67 7.68
CA GLU A 64 3.63 9.12 8.34
C GLU A 64 4.42 8.14 7.46
N ILE A 65 4.13 8.13 6.15
CA ILE A 65 4.72 7.17 5.22
C ILE A 65 6.26 7.28 5.14
N ASN A 66 6.81 8.49 5.24
CA ASN A 66 8.27 8.71 5.29
C ASN A 66 8.92 8.08 6.52
N THR A 67 8.26 8.17 7.67
CA THR A 67 8.76 7.65 8.95
C THR A 67 8.80 6.13 8.91
N VAL A 68 7.75 5.51 8.41
CA VAL A 68 7.64 4.05 8.33
C VAL A 68 8.56 3.47 7.26
N GLU A 69 8.71 4.12 6.11
CA GLU A 69 9.67 3.70 5.08
C GLU A 69 11.08 3.57 5.66
N LYS A 70 11.56 4.61 6.36
CA LYS A 70 12.86 4.58 7.04
C LYS A 70 12.95 3.43 8.05
N TRP A 71 11.90 3.17 8.81
CA TRP A 71 11.90 2.06 9.76
C TRP A 71 12.04 0.71 9.05
N ILE A 72 11.35 0.51 7.92
CA ILE A 72 11.39 -0.73 7.14
C ILE A 72 12.74 -0.96 6.49
N GLU A 73 13.41 0.08 6.00
CA GLU A 73 14.78 -0.03 5.46
C GLU A 73 15.77 -0.62 6.47
N HIS A 74 15.49 -0.47 7.77
CA HIS A 74 16.31 -0.99 8.86
C HIS A 74 15.80 -2.34 9.41
N LEU A 75 14.71 -2.89 8.88
CA LEU A 75 14.21 -4.19 9.30
C LEU A 75 15.08 -5.33 8.73
N SER A 76 15.50 -6.23 9.61
CA SER A 76 16.11 -7.47 9.19
C SER A 76 15.08 -8.42 8.56
N TRP A 77 15.50 -9.25 7.61
CA TRP A 77 14.67 -10.32 7.03
C TRP A 77 14.07 -11.26 8.10
N ARG A 78 14.74 -11.41 9.25
CA ARG A 78 14.21 -12.18 10.39
C ARG A 78 13.01 -11.52 11.06
N GLN A 79 13.04 -10.19 11.23
CA GLN A 79 11.90 -9.42 11.77
C GLN A 79 10.74 -9.42 10.78
N ILE A 80 11.03 -9.27 9.49
CA ILE A 80 10.02 -9.38 8.43
C ILE A 80 9.34 -10.76 8.46
N LEU A 81 10.11 -11.85 8.63
CA LEU A 81 9.57 -13.21 8.75
C LEU A 81 8.74 -13.43 10.02
N SER A 82 9.03 -12.73 11.12
CA SER A 82 8.25 -12.87 12.36
C SER A 82 6.83 -12.30 12.28
N PHE A 83 6.52 -11.46 11.29
CA PHE A 83 5.16 -11.00 11.00
C PHE A 83 4.35 -12.00 10.16
N VAL A 84 4.98 -13.09 9.71
CA VAL A 84 4.28 -14.19 9.06
C VAL A 84 3.83 -15.15 10.17
N ASP A 85 2.53 -15.18 10.46
CA ASP A 85 1.92 -16.19 11.31
C ASP A 85 1.98 -17.57 10.63
N VAL A 86 3.15 -18.21 10.67
CA VAL A 86 3.30 -19.61 10.28
C VAL A 86 2.72 -20.45 11.42
N VAL A 87 1.40 -20.59 11.43
CA VAL A 87 0.73 -21.58 12.26
C VAL A 87 1.06 -22.96 11.68
N VAL A 88 2.04 -23.65 12.27
CA VAL A 88 2.27 -25.07 12.00
C VAL A 88 1.10 -25.83 12.61
N PRO A 89 0.25 -26.52 11.83
CA PRO A 89 -0.84 -27.33 12.38
C PRO A 89 -0.24 -28.39 13.30
N ARG A 90 -0.60 -28.39 14.60
CA ARG A 90 -0.11 -29.38 15.57
C ARG A 90 -0.82 -30.74 15.48
N SER A 91 -1.70 -30.95 14.50
CA SER A 91 -2.52 -32.16 14.34
C SER A 91 -2.58 -32.57 12.87
N GLY A 92 -2.28 -33.84 12.58
CA GLY A 92 -2.38 -34.43 11.23
C GLY A 92 -1.07 -34.92 10.58
N LEU A 93 0.08 -34.85 11.27
CA LEU A 93 1.37 -35.36 10.77
C LEU A 93 1.79 -36.71 11.35
N ILE A 94 1.05 -37.19 12.36
CA ILE A 94 1.24 -38.51 12.99
C ILE A 94 -0.16 -39.05 13.32
N ASP A 95 -0.77 -39.73 12.35
CA ASP A 95 -1.72 -40.81 12.57
C ASP A 95 -1.18 -42.03 11.80
#